data_AF-A0A965P5V5-F1
#
_entry.id   AF-A0A965P5V5-F1
#
_cell.length_a   1.000
_cell.length_b   1.000
_cell.length_c   1.000
_cell.angle_alpha   90.00
_cell.angle_beta   90.00
_cell.angle_gamma   90.00
#
_symmetry.space_group_name_H-M   'P 1'
#
loop_
_entity.id
_entity.type
_entity.pdbx_description
1 polymer ?
#
loop_
_entity_poly.entity_id
_entity_poly.type
_entity_poly.pdbx_seq_one_letter_code
_entity_poly.pdbx_strand_id
1 'polypeptide(L)' 'GGTVSYQWQLSTDAGATWTNISGATSSTLALTNLTSADNGKRYRVAASATGATTAYSQAAILTVN' A
#
# COMPACT_ATOMS: atom_id res chain seq x y z
N GLY A 1 25.03 -4.48 2.16
CA GLY A 1 23.67 -4.87 2.55
C GLY A 1 22.72 -3.87 1.94
N GLY A 2 21.89 -4.27 0.98
CA GLY A 2 20.86 -3.41 0.43
C GLY A 2 19.66 -3.41 1.38
N THR A 3 19.32 -2.27 1.95
CA THR A 3 18.09 -2.12 2.72
C THR A 3 16.93 -2.03 1.73
N VAL A 4 15.94 -2.92 1.86
CA VAL A 4 14.69 -2.81 1.12
C VAL A 4 13.77 -1.89 1.91
N SER A 5 13.41 -0.77 1.29
CA SER A 5 12.40 0.16 1.78
C SER A 5 11.05 -0.27 1.22
N TYR A 6 10.09 -0.48 2.11
CA TYR A 6 8.70 -0.66 1.72
C TYR A 6 7.95 0.65 1.95
N GLN A 7 7.00 0.96 1.09
CA GLN A 7 6.10 2.10 1.25
C GLN A 7 4.72 1.68 0.77
N TRP A 8 3.77 1.57 1.70
CA TRP A 8 2.39 1.30 1.33
C TRP A 8 1.72 2.53 0.75
N GLN A 9 0.85 2.28 -0.21
CA GLN A 9 0.02 3.26 -0.88
C GLN A 9 -1.43 2.79 -0.87
N LEU A 10 -2.31 3.75 -0.68
CA LEU A 10 -3.76 3.64 -0.68
C LEU A 10 -4.28 4.30 -1.96
N SER A 11 -5.29 3.71 -2.56
CA SER A 11 -6.09 4.32 -3.61
C SER A 11 -7.56 4.31 -3.23
N THR A 12 -8.17 5.48 -3.22
CA THR A 12 -9.63 5.66 -3.05
C THR A 12 -10.36 5.67 -4.39
N ASP A 13 -9.65 5.90 -5.49
CA ASP A 13 -10.20 6.08 -6.83
C ASP A 13 -9.98 4.85 -7.71
N ALA A 14 -10.18 3.65 -7.16
CA ALA A 14 -10.01 2.39 -7.88
C ALA A 14 -8.65 2.29 -8.63
N GLY A 15 -7.56 2.67 -7.98
CA GLY A 15 -6.21 2.56 -8.53
C GLY A 15 -5.81 3.67 -9.51
N ALA A 16 -6.65 4.69 -9.72
CA ALA A 16 -6.31 5.86 -10.54
C ALA A 16 -5.23 6.74 -9.88
N THR A 17 -5.39 7.00 -8.58
CA THR A 17 -4.46 7.79 -7.76
C THR A 17 -3.94 6.94 -6.61
N TRP A 18 -2.69 7.15 -6.19
CA TRP A 18 -2.09 6.41 -5.09
C TRP A 18 -1.45 7.37 -4.10
N THR A 19 -1.93 7.35 -2.88
CA THR A 19 -1.45 8.19 -1.78
C THR A 19 -0.60 7.34 -0.83
N ASN A 20 0.58 7.82 -0.47
CA ASN A 20 1.45 7.13 0.48
C ASN A 20 0.80 7.10 1.86
N ILE A 21 0.77 5.92 2.49
CA ILE A 21 0.31 5.75 3.86
C ILE A 21 1.49 6.06 4.78
N SER A 22 1.38 7.13 5.56
CA SER A 22 2.43 7.53 6.50
C SER A 22 2.65 6.45 7.56
N GLY A 23 3.92 6.11 7.81
CA GLY A 23 4.31 5.09 8.79
C GLY A 23 4.19 3.64 8.31
N ALA A 24 3.63 3.40 7.12
CA ALA A 24 3.49 2.06 6.59
C ALA A 24 4.69 1.66 5.72
N THR A 25 5.78 1.28 6.39
CA THR A 25 7.04 0.85 5.77
C THR A 25 7.41 -0.61 6.04
N SER A 26 6.47 -1.38 6.56
CA SER A 26 6.62 -2.82 6.78
C SER A 26 6.12 -3.65 5.60
N SER A 27 6.53 -4.90 5.52
CA SER A 27 6.01 -5.87 4.53
C SER A 27 4.53 -6.17 4.71
N THR A 28 3.98 -5.94 5.90
CA THR A 28 2.58 -6.11 6.26
C THR A 28 1.94 -4.78 6.63
N LEU A 29 0.79 -4.47 6.05
CA LEU A 29 -0.04 -3.32 6.42
C LEU A 29 -1.18 -3.79 7.34
N ALA A 30 -1.16 -3.34 8.59
CA ALA A 30 -2.29 -3.49 9.49
C ALA A 30 -3.19 -2.27 9.37
N LEU A 31 -4.38 -2.45 8.79
CA LEU A 31 -5.40 -1.41 8.75
C LEU A 31 -6.28 -1.56 9.99
N THR A 32 -6.29 -0.55 10.86
CA THR A 32 -7.17 -0.48 12.03
C THR A 32 -8.29 0.52 11.76
N ASN A 33 -9.45 0.33 12.41
CA ASN A 33 -10.64 1.21 12.25
C ASN A 33 -11.17 1.29 10.82
N LEU A 34 -11.18 0.17 10.09
CA LEU A 34 -11.83 0.10 8.79
C LEU A 34 -13.34 0.24 8.97
N THR A 35 -13.92 1.17 8.23
CA THR A 35 -15.35 1.44 8.18
C THR A 35 -15.92 0.99 6.84
N SER A 36 -17.24 0.95 6.71
CA SER A 36 -17.90 0.65 5.42
C SER A 36 -17.51 1.65 4.32
N ALA A 37 -17.06 2.85 4.68
CA ALA A 37 -16.53 3.86 3.74
C ALA A 37 -15.14 3.49 3.19
N ASP A 38 -14.46 2.51 3.79
CA ASP A 38 -13.20 1.96 3.30
C ASP A 38 -13.40 0.82 2.29
N ASN A 39 -14.64 0.33 2.14
CA ASN A 39 -14.98 -0.70 1.19
C ASN A 39 -14.68 -0.23 -0.25
N GLY A 40 -13.92 -1.03 -1.00
CA GLY A 40 -13.51 -0.73 -2.37
C GLY A 40 -12.19 0.05 -2.48
N LYS A 41 -11.59 0.48 -1.36
CA LYS A 41 -10.24 1.05 -1.37
C LYS A 41 -9.23 0.00 -1.79
N ARG A 42 -8.18 0.43 -2.50
CA ARG A 42 -7.10 -0.45 -2.96
C ARG A 42 -5.80 -0.14 -2.26
N TYR A 43 -5.03 -1.16 -1.96
CA TYR A 43 -3.76 -1.04 -1.24
C TYR A 43 -2.66 -1.74 -2.05
N ARG A 44 -1.50 -1.10 -2.20
CA ARG A 44 -0.31 -1.70 -2.82
C ARG A 44 0.93 -1.30 -2.04
N VAL A 45 1.95 -2.13 -2.06
CA VAL A 45 3.26 -1.81 -1.51
C VAL A 45 4.24 -1.50 -2.63
N ALA A 46 4.94 -0.38 -2.51
CA ALA A 46 6.11 -0.05 -3.32
C ALA A 46 7.35 -0.51 -2.56
N ALA A 47 8.04 -1.52 -3.08
CA ALA A 47 9.32 -2.00 -2.56
C ALA A 47 10.44 -1.40 -3.40
N SER A 48 11.32 -0.62 -2.79
CA SER A 48 12.52 -0.07 -3.42
C SER A 48 13.75 -0.50 -2.63
N ALA A 49 14.89 -0.65 -3.30
CA ALA A 49 16.15 -0.91 -2.63
C ALA A 49 17.22 -0.02 -3.24
N THR A 50 18.26 0.33 -2.48
CA THR A 50 19.36 1.15 -2.97
C THR A 50 20.02 0.48 -4.18
N GLY A 51 19.95 1.13 -5.34
CA GLY A 51 20.47 0.60 -6.60
C GLY A 51 19.51 -0.33 -7.38
N ALA A 52 18.28 -0.51 -6.90
CA ALA A 52 17.25 -1.29 -7.60
C ALA A 52 16.08 -0.40 -8.05
N THR A 53 15.35 -0.86 -9.06
CA THR A 53 14.11 -0.24 -9.51
C THR A 53 12.99 -0.51 -8.50
N THR A 54 12.13 0.48 -8.26
CA THR A 54 10.96 0.31 -7.41
C THR A 54 10.00 -0.71 -8.03
N ALA A 55 9.72 -1.78 -7.32
CA ALA A 55 8.70 -2.77 -7.67
C ALA A 55 7.41 -2.48 -6.91
N TYR A 56 6.26 -2.64 -7.57
CA TYR A 56 4.96 -2.52 -6.94
C TYR A 56 4.31 -3.89 -6.79
N SER A 57 3.70 -4.15 -5.64
CA SER A 57 2.88 -5.34 -5.46
C SER A 57 1.58 -5.25 -6.27
N GLN A 58 0.90 -6.38 -6.39
CA GLN A 58 -0.49 -6.38 -6.84
C GLN A 58 -1.35 -5.55 -5.87
N ALA A 59 -2.34 -4.84 -6.42
CA ALA A 59 -3.28 -4.06 -5.65
C ALA A 59 -4.28 -4.99 -4.95
N ALA A 60 -4.29 -4.98 -3.62
CA ALA A 60 -5.32 -5.65 -2.82
C ALA A 60 -6.56 -4.75 -2.73
N ILE A 61 -7.74 -5.28 -3.03
CA ILE A 61 -9.02 -4.59 -2.82
C ILE A 61 -9.48 -4.89 -1.39
N LEU A 62 -9.76 -3.84 -0.63
CA LEU A 62 -10.33 -3.99 0.69
C LEU A 62 -11.85 -4.15 0.56
N THR A 63 -12.37 -5.26 1.09
CA THR A 63 -13.80 -5.52 1.19
C THR A 63 -14.21 -5.53 2.65
N VAL A 64 -15.07 -4.59 3.04
CA VAL A 64 -15.69 -4.54 4.37
C VAL A 64 -17.13 -5.01 4.20
N ASN A 65 -17.51 -6.09 4.90
CA ASN A 65 -18.83 -6.71 4.86
C ASN A 65 -19.50 -6.61 6.23
#